data_AF-A0A7S2VNX2-F1
#
_entry.id   AF-A0A7S2VNX2-F1
#
_cell.length_a   1.000
_cell.length_b   1.000
_cell.length_c   1.000
_cell.angle_alpha   90.00
_cell.angle_beta   90.00
_cell.angle_gamma   90.00
#
_symmetry.space_group_name_H-M   'P 1'
#
loop_
_entity.id
_entity.type
_entity.pdbx_description
1 polymer ?
#
loop_
_entity_poly.entity_id
_entity_poly.type
_entity_poly.pdbx_seq_one_letter_code
_entity_poly.pdbx_strand_id
1 'polypeptide(L)'
;VSFFWLAHVVCCGWYALGKDLSSSDTGETWLANPIVGDFYSQVGDQLLYSTAMHWSLTQFTPASMEVVPRSTNERIYNIAVIIVGFVVGSTLVATLSAM
;
A
#
# COMPACT_ATOMS: atom_id res chain seq x y z
N VAL A 1 -15.65 12.49 0.93
CA VAL A 1 -14.86 11.49 0.15
C VAL A 1 -14.98 10.16 0.87
N SER A 2 -15.45 9.10 0.21
CA SER A 2 -15.64 7.80 0.86
C SER A 2 -14.27 7.18 1.22
N PHE A 3 -14.11 6.71 2.46
CA PHE A 3 -12.88 6.09 2.96
C PHE A 3 -12.36 4.97 2.04
N PHE A 4 -13.26 4.10 1.58
CA PHE A 4 -12.93 2.98 0.71
C PHE A 4 -12.43 3.41 -0.68
N TRP A 5 -12.92 4.53 -1.19
CA TRP A 5 -12.46 5.07 -2.47
C TRP A 5 -11.02 5.58 -2.37
N LEU A 6 -10.68 6.26 -1.27
CA LEU A 6 -9.31 6.71 -1.02
C LEU A 6 -8.35 5.52 -0.93
N ALA A 7 -8.75 4.47 -0.21
CA ALA A 7 -7.97 3.23 -0.13
C ALA A 7 -7.76 2.59 -1.50
N HIS A 8 -8.78 2.54 -2.36
CA HIS A 8 -8.65 2.03 -3.73
C HIS A 8 -7.66 2.86 -4.58
N VAL A 9 -7.73 4.20 -4.52
CA VAL A 9 -6.79 5.07 -5.24
C VAL A 9 -5.35 4.84 -4.78
N VAL A 10 -5.14 4.72 -3.47
CA VAL A 10 -3.81 4.43 -2.89
C VAL A 10 -3.32 3.04 -3.30
N CYS A 11 -4.18 2.03 -3.26
CA CYS A 11 -3.89 0.68 -3.72
C CYS A 11 -3.46 0.67 -5.20
N CYS A 12 -4.19 1.35 -6.08
CA CYS A 12 -3.86 1.43 -7.50
C CYS A 12 -2.51 2.12 -7.74
N GLY A 13 -2.22 3.20 -6.99
CA GLY A 13 -0.91 3.87 -7.05
C GLY A 13 0.23 2.97 -6.60
N TRP A 14 0.05 2.25 -5.49
CA TRP A 14 1.02 1.28 -4.98
C TRP A 14 1.30 0.14 -5.98
N TYR A 15 0.25 -0.41 -6.59
CA TYR A 15 0.38 -1.46 -7.59
C TYR A 15 1.07 -0.94 -8.87
N ALA A 16 0.75 0.29 -9.30
CA ALA A 16 1.41 0.91 -10.46
C ALA A 16 2.93 1.10 -10.22
N LEU A 17 3.33 1.57 -9.05
CA LEU A 17 4.75 1.68 -8.67
C LEU A 17 5.44 0.31 -8.62
N GLY A 18 4.76 -0.72 -8.12
CA GLY A 18 5.30 -2.08 -8.10
C GLY A 18 5.64 -2.63 -9.49
N LYS A 19 4.86 -2.25 -10.51
CA LYS A 19 5.09 -2.66 -11.91
C LYS A 19 6.13 -1.83 -12.63
N ASP A 20 6.42 -0.62 -12.15
CA ASP A 20 7.42 0.25 -12.75
C ASP A 20 8.83 -0.06 -12.23
N LEU A 21 9.39 -1.17 -12.73
CA LEU A 21 10.77 -1.54 -12.41
C LEU A 21 11.79 -0.52 -12.94
N SER A 22 11.44 0.23 -13.99
CA SER A 22 12.35 1.16 -14.66
C SER A 22 12.72 2.36 -13.79
N SER A 23 11.85 2.74 -12.87
CA SER A 23 12.09 3.81 -11.91
C SER A 23 12.68 3.32 -10.58
N SER A 24 12.90 2.01 -10.42
CA SER A 24 13.55 1.46 -9.22
C SER A 24 15.06 1.67 -9.27
N ASP A 25 15.59 2.31 -8.22
CA ASP A 25 17.01 2.52 -8.00
C ASP A 25 17.74 1.26 -7.49
N THR A 26 17.01 0.31 -6.91
CA THR A 26 17.55 -0.95 -6.39
C THR A 26 17.48 -2.10 -7.38
N GLY A 27 16.78 -1.91 -8.51
CA GLY A 27 16.48 -2.99 -9.45
C GLY A 27 15.42 -3.98 -8.94
N GLU A 28 14.75 -3.65 -7.84
CA GLU A 28 13.65 -4.43 -7.25
C GLU A 28 12.47 -3.54 -6.88
N THR A 29 11.27 -4.10 -6.86
CA THR A 29 10.06 -3.45 -6.35
C THR A 29 9.45 -4.31 -5.26
N TRP A 30 8.37 -3.86 -4.62
CA TRP A 30 7.68 -4.65 -3.60
C TRP A 30 7.17 -6.00 -4.12
N LEU A 31 7.02 -6.16 -5.45
CA LEU A 31 6.69 -7.44 -6.10
C LEU A 31 7.79 -8.49 -5.93
N ALA A 32 9.03 -8.09 -5.63
CA ALA A 32 10.13 -8.99 -5.31
C ALA A 32 10.08 -9.51 -3.85
N ASN A 33 9.10 -9.10 -3.04
CA ASN A 33 8.94 -9.66 -1.71
C ASN A 33 8.56 -11.16 -1.80
N PRO A 34 9.19 -12.03 -0.99
CA PRO A 34 8.86 -13.45 -0.96
C PRO A 34 7.48 -13.68 -0.35
N ILE A 35 6.76 -14.66 -0.88
CA ILE A 35 5.54 -15.24 -0.33
C ILE A 35 5.75 -16.75 -0.18
N VAL A 36 4.88 -17.47 0.53
CA VAL A 36 5.00 -18.92 0.76
C VAL A 36 5.18 -19.67 -0.57
N GLY A 37 6.42 -20.11 -0.82
CA GLY A 37 6.79 -20.90 -2.00
C GLY A 37 7.01 -20.10 -3.29
N ASP A 38 6.90 -18.77 -3.29
CA ASP A 38 7.01 -17.95 -4.51
C ASP A 38 7.35 -16.47 -4.22
N PHE A 39 7.20 -15.59 -5.22
CA PHE A 39 7.28 -14.13 -5.12
C PHE A 39 5.97 -13.50 -5.58
N TYR A 40 5.65 -12.30 -5.08
CA TYR A 40 4.47 -11.56 -5.55
C TYR A 40 4.51 -11.28 -7.05
N SER A 41 5.68 -11.19 -7.68
CA SER A 41 5.81 -11.04 -9.14
C SER A 41 5.25 -12.20 -9.96
N GLN A 42 5.00 -13.37 -9.34
CA GLN A 42 4.58 -14.60 -10.03
C GLN A 42 3.14 -15.04 -9.69
N VAL A 43 2.46 -14.33 -8.80
CA VAL A 43 1.08 -14.67 -8.39
C VAL A 43 0.02 -13.95 -9.23
N GLY A 44 -1.21 -14.46 -9.19
CA GLY A 44 -2.33 -13.90 -9.95
C GLY A 44 -2.79 -12.51 -9.48
N ASP A 45 -3.44 -11.78 -10.39
CA ASP A 45 -3.88 -10.39 -10.20
C ASP A 45 -4.83 -10.20 -9.00
N GLN A 46 -5.67 -11.20 -8.69
CA GLN A 46 -6.59 -11.13 -7.57
C GLN A 46 -5.84 -11.06 -6.23
N LEU A 47 -4.76 -11.84 -6.09
CA LEU A 47 -3.93 -11.81 -4.89
C LEU A 47 -3.14 -10.50 -4.83
N LEU A 48 -2.58 -10.06 -5.95
CA LEU A 48 -1.87 -8.78 -6.04
C LEU A 48 -2.75 -7.59 -5.66
N TYR A 49 -3.97 -7.53 -6.19
CA TYR A 49 -4.94 -6.48 -5.85
C TYR A 49 -5.32 -6.55 -4.38
N SER A 50 -5.61 -7.75 -3.85
CA SER A 50 -5.98 -7.91 -2.43
C SER A 50 -4.84 -7.52 -1.49
N THR A 51 -3.60 -7.85 -1.85
CA THR A 51 -2.39 -7.47 -1.11
C THR A 51 -2.14 -5.97 -1.16
N ALA A 52 -2.26 -5.34 -2.34
CA ALA A 52 -2.12 -3.89 -2.46
C ALA A 52 -3.24 -3.13 -1.74
N MET A 53 -4.46 -3.68 -1.73
CA MET A 53 -5.58 -3.13 -0.98
C MET A 53 -5.34 -3.26 0.52
N HIS A 54 -4.90 -4.43 1.00
CA HIS A 54 -4.52 -4.62 2.41
C HIS A 54 -3.42 -3.64 2.83
N TRP A 55 -2.36 -3.51 2.01
CA TRP A 55 -1.30 -2.53 2.23
C TRP A 55 -1.83 -1.10 2.33
N SER A 56 -2.80 -0.71 1.48
CA SER A 56 -3.39 0.63 1.56
C SER A 56 -4.14 0.83 2.88
N LEU A 57 -4.92 -0.16 3.32
CA LEU A 57 -5.69 -0.11 4.57
C LEU A 57 -4.79 -0.03 5.81
N THR A 58 -3.64 -0.69 5.78
CA THR A 58 -2.63 -0.61 6.86
C THR A 58 -1.93 0.75 6.93
N GLN A 59 -2.08 1.63 5.93
CA GLN A 59 -1.59 3.00 6.05
C GLN A 59 -2.61 3.92 6.74
N PHE A 60 -3.91 3.61 6.63
CA PHE A 60 -4.97 4.36 7.30
C PHE A 60 -5.24 3.86 8.73
N THR A 61 -4.81 2.65 9.05
CA THR A 61 -5.07 1.97 10.32
C THR A 61 -3.76 1.39 10.85
N PRO A 62 -3.57 1.28 12.17
CA PRO A 62 -2.41 0.60 12.74
C PRO A 62 -2.57 -0.92 12.58
N ALA A 63 -2.35 -1.42 11.36
CA ALA A 63 -2.34 -2.85 11.02
C ALA A 63 -0.95 -3.25 10.51
N SER A 64 -0.59 -4.52 10.71
CA SER A 64 0.69 -5.05 10.24
C SER A 64 0.63 -5.39 8.76
N MET A 65 1.75 -5.21 8.05
CA MET A 65 1.88 -5.56 6.65
C MET A 65 3.25 -6.19 6.36
N GLU A 66 3.25 -7.30 5.64
CA GLU A 66 4.47 -8.04 5.28
C GLU A 66 5.17 -7.45 4.04
N VAL A 67 4.43 -6.70 3.22
CA VAL A 67 4.94 -6.02 2.04
C VAL A 67 5.61 -4.71 2.45
N VAL A 68 6.90 -4.63 2.15
CA VAL A 68 7.74 -3.44 2.42
C VAL A 68 8.24 -2.81 1.12
N PRO A 69 8.45 -1.48 1.08
CA PRO A 69 9.04 -0.79 -0.06
C PRO A 69 10.49 -1.26 -0.29
N ARG A 70 10.84 -1.50 -1.55
CA ARG A 70 12.16 -1.95 -2.03
C ARG A 70 12.90 -0.90 -2.84
N SER A 71 12.22 0.16 -3.30
CA SER A 71 12.84 1.29 -3.99
C SER A 71 12.64 2.61 -3.24
N THR A 72 13.45 3.61 -3.57
CA THR A 72 13.31 4.97 -3.02
C THR A 72 11.96 5.57 -3.39
N ASN A 73 11.47 5.36 -4.60
CA ASN A 73 10.17 5.87 -5.05
C ASN A 73 9.00 5.27 -4.27
N GLU A 74 9.01 3.96 -4.06
CA GLU A 74 8.02 3.27 -3.22
C GLU A 74 8.07 3.79 -1.77
N ARG A 75 9.26 4.06 -1.25
CA ARG A 75 9.44 4.56 0.12
C ARG A 75 8.91 5.99 0.27
N ILE A 76 9.16 6.87 -0.71
CA ILE A 76 8.60 8.23 -0.74
C ILE A 76 7.07 8.17 -0.80
N TYR A 77 6.52 7.33 -1.68
CA TYR A 77 5.08 7.13 -1.79
C TYR A 77 4.48 6.65 -0.46
N ASN A 78 5.10 5.64 0.17
CA ASN A 78 4.69 5.12 1.47
C ASN A 78 4.67 6.21 2.55
N ILE A 79 5.72 7.02 2.66
CA ILE A 79 5.79 8.13 3.62
C ILE A 79 4.63 9.13 3.41
N ALA A 80 4.38 9.52 2.16
CA ALA A 80 3.29 10.44 1.84
C ALA A 80 1.92 9.87 2.22
N VAL A 81 1.68 8.59 1.91
CA VAL A 81 0.43 7.90 2.23
C VAL A 81 0.26 7.72 3.73
N ILE A 82 1.30 7.41 4.50
CA ILE A 82 1.23 7.30 5.97
C ILE A 82 0.78 8.63 6.61
N ILE A 83 1.30 9.77 6.14
CA ILE A 83 0.90 11.09 6.66
C ILE A 83 -0.59 11.34 6.39
N VAL A 84 -1.05 11.09 5.16
CA VAL A 84 -2.47 11.19 4.80
C VAL A 84 -3.31 10.21 5.62
N GLY A 85 -2.81 8.99 5.78
CA GLY A 85 -3.43 7.90 6.51
C GLY A 85 -3.65 8.23 7.97
N PHE A 86 -2.65 8.85 8.62
CA PHE A 86 -2.75 9.33 9.99
C PHE A 86 -3.86 10.37 10.17
N VAL A 87 -3.96 11.35 9.26
CA VAL A 87 -5.01 12.39 9.32
C VAL A 87 -6.40 11.79 9.10
N VAL A 88 -6.55 10.94 8.08
CA VAL A 88 -7.83 10.31 7.73
C VAL A 88 -8.28 9.34 8.83
N GLY A 89 -7.37 8.50 9.33
CA GLY A 89 -7.64 7.56 10.43
C GLY A 89 -8.03 8.28 11.71
N SER A 90 -7.32 9.35 12.07
CA SER A 90 -7.66 10.18 13.23
C SER A 90 -9.03 10.85 13.08
N THR A 91 -9.34 11.35 11.88
CA THR A 91 -10.65 11.96 11.59
C THR A 91 -11.77 10.92 11.71
N LEU A 92 -11.57 9.70 11.20
CA LEU A 92 -12.55 8.62 11.31
C LEU A 92 -12.86 8.27 12.77
N VAL A 93 -11.84 8.14 13.62
CA VAL A 93 -12.02 7.90 15.06
C VAL A 93 -12.77 9.04 15.73
N ALA A 94 -12.41 10.30 15.40
CA ALA A 94 -13.09 11.47 15.96
C ALA A 94 -14.56 11.53 15.54
N THR A 95 -14.89 11.23 14.28
CA THR A 95 -16.28 11.21 13.82
C THR A 95 -17.09 10.10 14.48
N LEU A 96 -16.51 8.90 14.63
CA LEU A 96 -17.18 7.79 15.32
C LEU A 96 -17.41 8.09 16.80
N SER A 97 -16.52 8.85 17.43
CA SER A 97 -16.65 9.25 18.84
C SER A 97 -17.68 10.37 19.06
N ALA A 98 -17.95 11.17 18.02
CA ALA A 98 -18.89 12.29 18.07
C ALA A 98 -20.34 11.89 17.71
N MET A 99 -20.55 10.65 17.24
CA MET A 99 -21.86 10.04 16.99
C MET A 99 -22.43 9.45 18.28
#